data_AF-A0A4Q1A1R4-F1
#
_entry.id   AF-A0A4Q1A1R4-F1
#
_cell.length_a   1.000
_cell.length_b   1.000
_cell.length_c   1.000
_cell.angle_alpha   90.00
_cell.angle_beta   90.00
_cell.angle_gamma   90.00
#
_symmetry.space_group_name_H-M   'P 1'
#
loop_
_entity.id
_entity.type
_entity.pdbx_description
1 polymer ?
#
loop_
_entity_poly.entity_id
_entity_poly.type
_entity_poly.pdbx_seq_one_letter_code
_entity_poly.pdbx_strand_id
1 'polypeptide(L)'
;MSLNAKELTSSVKEGEKLASKTTVAMSEINEQVSEITNAIGIIDQIAFQTNILSLNAAVEAATAGEAGKGFAVVAQEVRNLASRSATAANEIKIIVENATQKANEGKQIASKMID
;
A
#
# COMPACT_ATOMS: atom_id res chain seq x y z
N MET A 1 7.75 -52.40 -0.50
CA MET A 1 7.30 -51.63 -1.69
C MET A 1 5.91 -51.00 -1.50
N SER A 2 4.88 -51.72 -1.03
CA SER A 2 3.52 -51.13 -0.86
C SER A 2 3.42 -50.02 0.20
N LEU A 3 4.15 -50.14 1.33
CA LEU A 3 4.17 -49.10 2.38
C LEU A 3 4.78 -47.78 1.89
N ASN A 4 5.97 -47.82 1.31
CA ASN A 4 6.64 -46.62 0.77
C ASN A 4 5.81 -45.93 -0.33
N ALA A 5 5.07 -46.69 -1.15
CA ALA A 5 4.18 -46.13 -2.16
C ALA A 5 2.97 -45.41 -1.55
N LYS A 6 2.38 -45.96 -0.48
CA LYS A 6 1.29 -45.32 0.28
C LYS A 6 1.77 -44.04 0.97
N GLU A 7 2.94 -44.09 1.58
CA GLU A 7 3.56 -42.96 2.27
C GLU A 7 3.88 -41.83 1.29
N LEU A 8 4.50 -42.16 0.14
CA LEU A 8 4.74 -41.19 -0.94
C LEU A 8 3.45 -40.53 -1.44
N THR A 9 2.39 -41.31 -1.65
CA THR A 9 1.10 -40.79 -2.10
C THR A 9 0.46 -39.88 -1.05
N SER A 10 0.62 -40.19 0.23
CA SER A 10 0.14 -39.35 1.33
C SER A 10 0.89 -38.02 1.36
N SER A 11 2.22 -38.04 1.28
CA SER A 11 3.06 -36.83 1.29
C SER A 11 2.77 -35.92 0.09
N VAL A 12 2.54 -36.50 -1.09
CA VAL A 12 2.14 -35.72 -2.29
C VAL A 12 0.79 -35.03 -2.08
N LYS A 13 -0.22 -35.74 -1.58
CA LYS A 13 -1.55 -35.16 -1.29
C LYS A 13 -1.49 -34.06 -0.23
N GLU A 14 -0.64 -34.23 0.78
CA GLU A 14 -0.43 -33.21 1.80
C GLU A 14 0.26 -31.97 1.22
N GLY A 15 1.28 -32.15 0.37
CA GLY A 15 1.94 -31.09 -0.37
C GLY A 15 0.97 -30.30 -1.25
N GLU A 16 0.13 -31.00 -2.01
CA GLU A 16 -0.91 -30.39 -2.87
C GLU A 16 -1.91 -29.56 -2.04
N LYS A 17 -2.33 -30.08 -0.88
CA LYS A 17 -3.22 -29.37 0.04
C LYS A 17 -2.57 -28.12 0.63
N LEU A 18 -1.29 -28.19 1.01
CA LEU A 18 -0.55 -27.05 1.54
C LEU A 18 -0.30 -25.98 0.46
N ALA A 19 0.00 -26.41 -0.77
CA ALA A 19 0.11 -25.52 -1.91
C ALA A 19 -1.21 -24.82 -2.21
N SER A 20 -2.34 -25.54 -2.22
CA SER A 20 -3.68 -24.97 -2.38
C SER A 20 -4.00 -23.91 -1.32
N LYS A 21 -3.72 -24.20 -0.04
CA LYS A 21 -3.87 -23.23 1.05
C LYS A 21 -2.98 -22.00 0.86
N THR A 22 -1.76 -22.19 0.35
CA THR A 22 -0.82 -21.09 0.09
C THR A 22 -1.34 -20.18 -1.02
N THR A 23 -1.89 -20.74 -2.10
CA THR A 23 -2.54 -19.98 -3.17
C THR A 23 -3.71 -19.13 -2.67
N VAL A 24 -4.54 -19.68 -1.77
CA VAL A 24 -5.65 -18.94 -1.14
C VAL A 24 -5.11 -17.79 -0.27
N ALA A 25 -4.17 -18.08 0.63
CA ALA A 25 -3.57 -17.06 1.51
C ALA A 25 -2.90 -15.92 0.72
N MET A 26 -2.19 -16.22 -0.37
CA MET A 26 -1.61 -15.19 -1.24
C MET A 26 -2.68 -14.35 -1.96
N SER A 27 -3.83 -14.95 -2.27
CA SER A 27 -4.97 -14.22 -2.84
C SER A 27 -5.60 -13.27 -1.82
N GLU A 28 -5.76 -13.69 -0.57
CA GLU A 28 -6.25 -12.84 0.53
C GLU A 28 -5.28 -11.69 0.81
N ILE A 29 -3.97 -11.95 0.79
CA ILE A 29 -2.94 -10.90 0.91
C ILE A 29 -3.11 -9.85 -0.20
N ASN A 30 -3.28 -10.27 -1.46
CA ASN A 30 -3.49 -9.33 -2.57
C ASN A 30 -4.73 -8.46 -2.39
N GLU A 31 -5.82 -9.01 -1.85
CA GLU A 31 -7.03 -8.25 -1.56
C GLU A 31 -6.78 -7.18 -0.49
N GLN A 32 -6.13 -7.55 0.62
CA GLN A 32 -5.76 -6.61 1.68
C GLN A 32 -4.80 -5.52 1.19
N VAL A 33 -3.83 -5.88 0.35
CA VAL A 33 -2.88 -4.95 -0.27
C VAL A 33 -3.58 -3.97 -1.22
N SER A 34 -4.65 -4.40 -1.90
CA SER A 34 -5.49 -3.52 -2.71
C SER A 34 -6.25 -2.50 -1.86
N GLU A 35 -6.81 -2.91 -0.71
CA GLU A 35 -7.46 -1.99 0.22
C GLU A 35 -6.48 -0.95 0.77
N ILE A 36 -5.26 -1.37 1.11
CA ILE A 36 -4.18 -0.46 1.54
C ILE A 36 -3.85 0.55 0.42
N THR A 37 -3.75 0.09 -0.83
CA THR A 37 -3.49 0.97 -1.99
C THR A 37 -4.57 2.04 -2.14
N ASN A 38 -5.84 1.67 -1.95
CA ASN A 38 -6.96 2.62 -1.99
C ASN A 38 -6.86 3.65 -0.85
N ALA A 39 -6.55 3.21 0.37
CA ALA A 39 -6.38 4.11 1.51
C ALA A 39 -5.23 5.10 1.31
N ILE A 40 -4.10 4.65 0.73
CA ILE A 40 -2.98 5.53 0.37
C ILE A 40 -3.41 6.58 -0.67
N GLY A 41 -4.23 6.19 -1.65
CA GLY A 41 -4.80 7.12 -2.63
C GLY A 41 -5.64 8.22 -1.98
N ILE A 42 -6.43 7.89 -0.96
CA ILE A 42 -7.19 8.87 -0.18
C ILE A 42 -6.24 9.82 0.58
N ILE A 43 -5.16 9.30 1.18
CA ILE A 43 -4.16 10.12 1.87
C ILE A 43 -3.49 11.12 0.93
N ASP A 44 -3.12 10.68 -0.28
CA ASP A 44 -2.52 11.57 -1.30
C ASP A 44 -3.50 12.66 -1.75
N GLN A 45 -4.79 12.31 -1.91
CA GLN A 45 -5.85 13.30 -2.19
C GLN A 45 -6.01 14.33 -1.06
N ILE A 46 -6.00 13.89 0.21
CA ILE A 46 -6.06 14.78 1.37
C ILE A 46 -4.84 15.70 1.41
N ALA A 47 -3.65 15.16 1.15
CA ALA A 47 -2.41 15.95 1.09
C ALA A 47 -2.49 17.01 -0.02
N PHE A 48 -2.98 16.65 -1.19
CA PHE A 48 -3.17 17.58 -2.30
C PHE A 48 -4.18 18.70 -1.97
N GLN A 49 -5.33 18.35 -1.39
CA GLN A 49 -6.32 19.32 -0.93
C GLN A 49 -5.77 20.26 0.14
N THR A 50 -5.01 19.72 1.10
CA THR A 50 -4.36 20.49 2.16
C THR A 50 -3.33 21.47 1.58
N ASN A 51 -2.58 21.04 0.57
CA ASN A 51 -1.64 21.91 -0.16
C ASN A 51 -2.38 23.07 -0.86
N ILE A 52 -3.53 22.83 -1.50
CA ILE A 52 -4.35 23.91 -2.09
C ILE A 52 -4.88 24.87 -1.02
N LEU A 53 -5.41 24.35 0.09
CA LEU A 53 -5.89 25.17 1.20
C LEU A 53 -4.79 26.06 1.78
N SER A 54 -3.58 25.52 1.94
CA SER A 54 -2.42 26.26 2.41
C SER A 54 -1.99 27.37 1.45
N LEU A 55 -2.09 27.13 0.13
CA LEU A 55 -1.81 28.14 -0.88
C LEU A 55 -2.82 29.28 -0.81
N ASN A 56 -4.12 28.97 -0.70
CA ASN A 56 -5.15 29.99 -0.55
C ASN A 56 -4.95 30.82 0.71
N ALA A 57 -4.58 30.18 1.83
CA ALA A 57 -4.25 30.88 3.07
C ALA A 57 -3.03 31.79 2.92
N ALA A 58 -2.01 31.37 2.16
CA ALA A 58 -0.84 32.20 1.87
C ALA A 58 -1.21 33.42 1.00
N VAL A 59 -2.11 33.27 0.03
CA VAL A 59 -2.63 34.38 -0.79
C VAL A 59 -3.40 35.38 0.08
N GLU A 60 -4.31 34.91 0.95
CA GLU A 60 -5.08 35.79 1.83
C GLU A 60 -4.17 36.52 2.84
N ALA A 61 -3.15 35.83 3.35
CA ALA A 61 -2.15 36.43 4.22
C ALA A 61 -1.34 37.54 3.51
N ALA A 62 -1.01 37.35 2.23
CA ALA A 62 -0.37 38.38 1.42
C ALA A 62 -1.30 39.59 1.19
N THR A 63 -2.59 39.35 0.95
CA THR A 63 -3.62 40.40 0.81
C THR A 63 -3.76 41.24 2.08
N ALA A 64 -3.65 40.62 3.26
CA ALA A 64 -3.72 41.29 4.55
C ALA A 64 -2.44 42.07 4.95
N GLY A 65 -1.37 41.99 4.16
CA GLY A 65 -0.12 42.74 4.38
C GLY A 65 0.52 42.45 5.74
N GLU A 66 0.82 43.49 6.52
CA GLU A 66 1.46 43.36 7.84
C GLU A 66 0.62 42.55 8.84
N ALA A 67 -0.72 42.64 8.76
CA ALA A 67 -1.61 41.89 9.64
C ALA A 67 -1.62 40.37 9.33
N GLY A 68 -1.22 39.98 8.12
CA GLY A 68 -1.20 38.59 7.65
C GLY A 68 0.10 37.84 7.92
N LYS A 69 1.17 38.49 8.42
CA LYS A 69 2.50 37.87 8.55
C LYS A 69 2.51 36.57 9.37
N GLY A 70 1.77 36.52 10.49
CA GLY A 70 1.66 35.30 11.30
C GLY A 70 0.93 34.18 10.56
N PHE A 71 -0.13 34.51 9.83
CA PHE A 71 -0.89 33.56 9.02
C PHE A 71 -0.06 33.01 7.85
N ALA A 72 0.80 33.82 7.24
CA ALA A 72 1.69 33.38 6.16
C ALA A 72 2.66 32.29 6.61
N VAL A 73 3.21 32.39 7.83
CA VAL A 73 4.10 31.37 8.41
C VAL A 73 3.35 30.06 8.62
N VAL A 74 2.14 30.12 9.19
CA VAL A 74 1.31 28.93 9.40
C VAL A 74 0.94 28.27 8.06
N ALA A 75 0.55 29.07 7.06
CA ALA A 75 0.24 28.57 5.73
C ALA A 75 1.43 27.84 5.10
N GLN A 76 2.64 28.38 5.23
CA GLN A 76 3.84 27.72 4.73
C GLN A 76 4.15 26.40 5.46
N GLU A 77 3.94 26.34 6.78
CA GLU A 77 4.17 25.11 7.55
C GLU A 77 3.16 24.01 7.18
N VAL A 78 1.87 24.37 7.02
CA VAL A 78 0.83 23.46 6.55
C VAL A 78 1.16 22.93 5.14
N ARG A 79 1.68 23.81 4.26
CA ARG A 79 2.13 23.42 2.92
C ARG A 79 3.27 22.40 2.96
N ASN A 80 4.26 22.64 3.83
CA ASN A 80 5.38 21.73 4.02
C ASN A 80 4.90 20.36 4.54
N LEU A 81 3.95 20.35 5.49
CA LEU A 81 3.37 19.13 6.03
C LEU A 81 2.60 18.35 4.96
N ALA A 82 1.80 19.04 4.15
CA ALA A 82 1.07 18.44 3.03
C ALA A 82 2.02 17.80 2.00
N SER A 83 3.08 18.51 1.62
CA SER A 83 4.11 17.98 0.71
C SER A 83 4.78 16.71 1.28
N ARG A 84 5.18 16.74 2.56
CA ARG A 84 5.75 15.57 3.24
C ARG A 84 4.78 14.39 3.28
N SER A 85 3.49 14.65 3.51
CA SER A 85 2.46 13.61 3.51
C SER A 85 2.30 12.97 2.13
N ALA A 86 2.34 13.76 1.06
CA ALA A 86 2.29 13.25 -0.32
C ALA A 86 3.52 12.40 -0.65
N THR A 87 4.72 12.83 -0.24
CA THR A 87 5.94 12.03 -0.42
C THR A 87 5.84 10.69 0.33
N ALA A 88 5.43 10.71 1.60
CA ALA A 88 5.28 9.48 2.39
C ALA A 88 4.22 8.54 1.79
N ALA A 89 3.09 9.07 1.31
CA ALA A 89 2.07 8.28 0.64
C ALA A 89 2.63 7.57 -0.60
N ASN A 90 3.44 8.26 -1.42
CA ASN A 90 4.09 7.68 -2.58
C ASN A 90 5.12 6.60 -2.21
N GLU A 91 5.92 6.80 -1.16
CA GLU A 91 6.86 5.78 -0.68
C GLU A 91 6.15 4.52 -0.20
N ILE A 92 5.04 4.66 0.54
CA ILE A 92 4.24 3.51 1.00
C ILE A 92 3.63 2.81 -0.22
N LYS A 93 3.14 3.55 -1.22
CA LYS A 93 2.60 2.97 -2.46
C LYS A 93 3.62 2.04 -3.14
N ILE A 94 4.88 2.46 -3.25
CA ILE A 94 5.96 1.63 -3.83
C ILE A 94 6.18 0.35 -3.01
N ILE A 95 6.18 0.45 -1.67
CA ILE A 95 6.34 -0.72 -0.78
C ILE A 95 5.20 -1.71 -0.98
N VAL A 96 3.97 -1.21 -1.11
CA VAL A 96 2.74 -2.00 -1.29
C VAL A 96 2.68 -2.64 -2.68
N GLU A 97 3.11 -1.93 -3.73
CA GLU A 97 3.27 -2.50 -5.08
C GLU A 97 4.28 -3.67 -5.08
N ASN A 98 5.42 -3.50 -4.40
CA ASN A 98 6.40 -4.58 -4.24
C ASN A 98 5.83 -5.78 -3.44
N ALA A 99 5.01 -5.52 -2.41
CA ALA A 99 4.34 -6.58 -1.66
C ALA A 99 3.34 -7.35 -2.54
N THR A 100 2.59 -6.63 -3.39
CA THR A 100 1.69 -7.23 -4.39
C THR A 100 2.45 -8.15 -5.35
N GLN A 101 3.59 -7.70 -5.86
CA GLN A 101 4.41 -8.51 -6.75
C GLN A 101 4.87 -9.81 -6.07
N LYS A 102 5.39 -9.72 -4.83
CA LYS A 102 5.84 -10.90 -4.08
C LYS A 102 4.71 -11.86 -3.75
N ALA A 103 3.53 -11.37 -3.42
CA ALA A 103 2.35 -12.20 -3.17
C ALA A 103 1.92 -12.93 -4.46
N ASN A 104 1.94 -12.25 -5.60
CA ASN A 104 1.67 -12.86 -6.91
C ASN A 104 2.70 -13.93 -7.28
N GLU A 105 3.98 -13.68 -7.05
CA GLU A 105 5.05 -14.67 -7.26
C GLU A 105 4.83 -15.91 -6.37
N GLY A 106 4.52 -15.71 -5.08
CA GLY A 106 4.19 -16.79 -4.15
C GLY A 106 2.96 -17.61 -4.59
N LYS A 107 1.93 -16.92 -5.09
CA LYS A 107 0.73 -17.56 -5.67
C LYS A 107 1.08 -18.43 -6.89
N GLN A 108 1.91 -17.93 -7.80
CA GLN A 108 2.33 -18.68 -8.99
C GLN A 108 3.17 -19.91 -8.62
N ILE A 109 4.09 -19.78 -7.66
CA ILE A 109 4.91 -20.90 -7.18
C ILE A 109 4.00 -21.97 -6.56
N ALA A 110 3.06 -21.58 -5.70
CA ALA A 110 2.12 -22.50 -5.08
C ALA A 110 1.21 -23.19 -6.11
N SER A 111 0.72 -22.47 -7.13
CA SER A 111 -0.03 -23.07 -8.24
C SER A 111 0.77 -24.14 -8.99
N LYS A 112 2.05 -23.89 -9.29
CA LYS A 112 2.93 -24.87 -9.94
C LYS A 112 3.23 -26.12 -9.11
N MET A 113 2.97 -26.09 -7.79
CA MET A 113 3.11 -27.27 -6.92
C MET A 113 1.86 -28.17 -6.93
N ILE A 114 0.75 -27.67 -7.48
CA ILE A 114 -0.52 -28.40 -7.61
C ILE A 114 -0.60 -29.06 -9.00
N ASP A 115 -0.07 -28.39 -10.03
CA ASP A 115 0.05 -28.90 -11.41
C ASP A 115 1.05 -30.07 -11.53
#